data_AF-A0ABD6A6S4-F1
#
_entry.id   AF-A0ABD6A6S4-F1
#
_cell.length_a   1.000
_cell.length_b   1.000
_cell.length_c   1.000
_cell.angle_alpha   90.00
_cell.angle_beta   90.00
_cell.angle_gamma   90.00
#
_symmetry.space_group_name_H-M   'P 1'
#
loop_
_entity.id
_entity.type
_entity.pdbx_description
1 polymer ?
#
loop_
_entity_poly.entity_id
_entity_poly.type
_entity_poly.pdbx_seq_one_letter_code
_entity_poly.pdbx_strand_id
1 'polypeptide(L)'
;GFAAGIEFGAYVIVAILAAEMLNQAWWQRIYAADDDGTLRRSFLLAAVAVVPMVFVAGLFGLVARGQGVGTDRASVAFFVVVRDAFAEPIVLAVVVLAVLLVTSSADTLFNAIASVVTADLPRLVDAGDRTLTLAARLLTVVVALAGVFVAAQGYSVLTVFFVADLLATATFVPLLAGLYSRRLTGLGAFVASAVGLAVGGMLFPLTPAPLQVLPLEASFFNAFIGAAAVSGGLTALAALASGTRFDLGRLDREITRLDESDPVADGGQAGEGARERGGQR
;
A
#
# COMPACT_ATOMS: atom_id res chain seq x y z
N GLY A 1 2.52 -23.31 20.08
CA GLY A 1 2.84 -22.48 21.25
C GLY A 1 2.61 -21.01 20.92
N PHE A 2 2.63 -20.12 21.92
CA PHE A 2 2.36 -18.68 21.74
C PHE A 2 3.38 -17.98 20.81
N ALA A 3 4.59 -18.51 20.68
CA ALA A 3 5.67 -17.97 19.84
C ALA A 3 5.23 -17.74 18.38
N ALA A 4 4.57 -18.72 17.75
CA ALA A 4 4.09 -18.59 16.37
C ALA A 4 3.09 -17.45 16.18
N GLY A 5 2.27 -17.15 17.19
CA GLY A 5 1.32 -16.03 17.16
C GLY A 5 2.03 -14.68 17.31
N ILE A 6 3.08 -14.61 18.13
CA ILE A 6 3.91 -13.40 18.28
C ILE A 6 4.70 -13.13 17.01
N GLU A 7 5.32 -14.16 16.42
CA GLU A 7 6.02 -14.07 15.13
C GLU A 7 5.08 -13.59 14.03
N PHE A 8 3.88 -14.19 13.96
CA PHE A 8 2.82 -13.76 13.05
C PHE A 8 2.48 -12.28 13.21
N GLY A 9 2.17 -11.85 14.44
CA GLY A 9 1.86 -10.45 14.72
C GLY A 9 3.01 -9.52 14.35
N ALA A 10 4.25 -9.88 14.66
CA ALA A 10 5.42 -9.04 14.40
C ALA A 10 5.62 -8.78 12.90
N TYR A 11 5.60 -9.81 12.06
CA TYR A 11 5.81 -9.58 10.62
C TYR A 11 4.59 -8.92 9.96
N VAL A 12 3.37 -9.22 10.42
CA VAL A 12 2.15 -8.59 9.90
C VAL A 12 2.11 -7.09 10.23
N ILE A 13 2.59 -6.67 11.40
CA ILE A 13 2.71 -5.24 11.74
C ILE A 13 3.64 -4.54 10.74
N VAL A 14 4.80 -5.14 10.45
CA VAL A 14 5.76 -4.57 9.48
C VAL A 14 5.15 -4.52 8.08
N ALA A 15 4.52 -5.62 7.65
CA ALA A 15 3.87 -5.76 6.35
C ALA A 15 2.77 -4.71 6.14
N ILE A 16 1.81 -4.62 7.08
CA ILE A 16 0.69 -3.68 7.00
C ILE A 16 1.20 -2.24 7.06
N LEU A 17 2.09 -1.90 8.01
CA LEU A 17 2.63 -0.55 8.10
C LEU A 17 3.28 -0.10 6.79
N ALA A 18 4.10 -0.97 6.19
CA ALA A 18 4.76 -0.69 4.93
C ALA A 18 3.76 -0.55 3.77
N ALA A 19 2.80 -1.46 3.66
CA ALA A 19 1.78 -1.43 2.62
C ALA A 19 0.91 -0.17 2.70
N GLU A 20 0.44 0.19 3.90
CA GLU A 20 -0.44 1.34 4.09
C GLU A 20 0.28 2.67 3.86
N MET A 21 1.57 2.75 4.16
CA MET A 21 2.36 3.97 3.91
C MET A 21 2.62 4.22 2.43
N LEU A 22 2.65 3.17 1.61
CA LEU A 22 2.83 3.27 0.16
C LEU A 22 1.50 3.31 -0.60
N ASN A 23 0.37 3.19 0.09
CA ASN A 23 -0.94 3.16 -0.52
C ASN A 23 -1.39 4.58 -0.93
N GLN A 24 -1.35 4.84 -2.23
CA GLN A 24 -1.70 6.12 -2.84
C GLN A 24 -3.12 6.59 -2.55
N ALA A 25 -4.07 5.66 -2.37
CA ALA A 25 -5.44 6.04 -2.06
C ALA A 25 -5.58 6.81 -0.74
N TRP A 26 -4.73 6.51 0.25
CA TRP A 26 -4.75 7.24 1.51
C TRP A 26 -4.16 8.62 1.38
N TRP A 27 -3.06 8.77 0.63
CA TRP A 27 -2.46 10.07 0.36
C TRP A 27 -3.42 11.02 -0.33
N GLN A 28 -4.18 10.55 -1.31
CA GLN A 28 -5.25 11.34 -1.93
C GLN A 28 -6.28 11.84 -0.90
N ARG A 29 -6.71 10.98 0.03
CA ARG A 29 -7.68 11.36 1.08
C ARG A 29 -7.08 12.32 2.11
N ILE A 30 -5.79 12.17 2.42
CA ILE A 30 -5.05 13.09 3.30
C ILE A 30 -4.99 14.48 2.67
N TYR A 31 -4.61 14.58 1.40
CA TYR A 31 -4.48 15.86 0.69
C TYR A 31 -5.83 16.51 0.37
N ALA A 32 -6.91 15.73 0.28
CA ALA A 32 -8.26 16.25 0.09
C ALA A 32 -8.98 16.62 1.41
N ALA A 33 -8.32 16.46 2.56
CA ALA A 33 -8.92 16.82 3.84
C ALA A 33 -8.99 18.34 4.02
N ASP A 34 -10.10 18.83 4.56
CA ASP A 34 -10.33 20.28 4.75
C ASP A 34 -9.29 20.92 5.69
N ASP A 35 -8.91 20.22 6.76
CA ASP A 35 -7.97 20.69 7.77
C ASP A 35 -7.32 19.56 8.59
N ASP A 36 -6.20 19.86 9.23
CA ASP A 36 -5.44 18.94 10.10
C ASP A 36 -6.26 18.36 11.26
N GLY A 37 -7.19 19.14 11.82
CA GLY A 37 -8.07 18.71 12.91
C GLY A 37 -9.05 17.65 12.43
N THR A 38 -9.68 17.86 11.28
CA THR A 38 -10.55 16.88 10.62
C THR A 38 -9.79 15.62 10.26
N LEU A 39 -8.56 15.76 9.74
CA LEU A 39 -7.68 14.63 9.42
C LEU A 39 -7.36 13.78 10.67
N ARG A 40 -6.91 14.42 11.76
CA ARG A 40 -6.57 13.73 13.02
C ARG A 40 -7.77 13.00 13.63
N ARG A 41 -8.94 13.64 13.66
CA ARG A 41 -10.17 13.02 14.17
C ARG A 41 -10.59 11.81 13.34
N SER A 42 -10.51 11.93 12.01
CA SER A 42 -10.84 10.85 11.08
C SER A 42 -9.91 9.65 11.25
N PHE A 43 -8.59 9.88 11.37
CA PHE A 43 -7.64 8.80 11.63
C PHE A 43 -7.85 8.15 13.00
N LEU A 44 -8.11 8.93 14.04
CA LEU A 44 -8.37 8.37 15.37
C LEU A 44 -9.65 7.50 15.37
N LEU A 45 -10.72 8.00 14.73
CA LEU A 45 -11.96 7.25 14.60
C LEU A 45 -11.75 5.95 13.83
N ALA A 46 -11.02 5.99 12.70
CA ALA A 46 -10.69 4.82 11.91
C ALA A 46 -9.84 3.81 12.71
N ALA A 47 -8.83 4.28 13.44
CA ALA A 47 -7.96 3.44 14.27
C ALA A 47 -8.74 2.72 15.39
N VAL A 48 -9.71 3.40 16.01
CA VAL A 48 -10.56 2.77 17.04
C VAL A 48 -11.58 1.81 16.40
N ALA A 49 -12.18 2.19 15.28
CA ALA A 49 -13.20 1.38 14.60
C ALA A 49 -12.65 0.09 13.99
N VAL A 50 -11.39 0.07 13.56
CA VAL A 50 -10.79 -1.12 12.93
C VAL A 50 -10.61 -2.28 13.91
N VAL A 51 -10.34 -1.99 15.19
CA VAL A 51 -10.09 -3.01 16.22
C VAL A 51 -11.27 -3.98 16.40
N PRO A 52 -12.51 -3.52 16.70
CA PRO A 52 -13.64 -4.43 16.82
C PRO A 52 -13.97 -5.12 15.49
N MET A 53 -13.77 -4.46 14.36
CA MET A 53 -14.02 -5.04 13.04
C MET A 53 -13.09 -6.23 12.76
N VAL A 54 -11.78 -6.06 12.98
CA VAL A 54 -10.78 -7.13 12.82
C VAL A 54 -11.01 -8.24 13.83
N PHE A 55 -11.37 -7.91 15.07
CA PHE A 55 -11.68 -8.90 16.10
C PHE A 55 -12.86 -9.79 15.68
N VAL A 56 -13.97 -9.19 15.23
CA VAL A 56 -15.14 -9.92 14.75
C VAL A 56 -14.81 -10.75 13.50
N ALA A 57 -14.05 -10.21 12.55
CA ALA A 57 -13.61 -10.94 11.37
C ALA A 57 -12.76 -12.18 11.74
N GLY A 58 -11.86 -12.04 12.72
CA GLY A 58 -11.06 -13.15 13.24
C GLY A 58 -11.91 -14.24 13.92
N LEU A 59 -12.96 -13.87 14.65
CA LEU A 59 -13.88 -14.83 15.28
C LEU A 59 -14.58 -15.73 14.26
N PHE A 60 -14.97 -15.21 13.09
CA PHE A 60 -15.56 -16.05 12.03
C PHE A 60 -14.61 -17.15 11.56
N GLY A 61 -13.30 -16.87 11.51
CA GLY A 61 -12.30 -17.89 11.22
C GLY A 61 -12.27 -19.01 12.28
N LEU A 62 -12.36 -18.64 13.56
CA LEU A 62 -12.40 -19.60 14.66
C LEU A 62 -13.68 -20.45 14.66
N VAL A 63 -14.82 -19.81 14.39
CA VAL A 63 -16.13 -20.48 14.28
C VAL A 63 -16.12 -21.48 13.10
N ALA A 64 -15.63 -21.06 11.94
CA ALA A 64 -15.51 -21.95 10.77
C ALA A 64 -14.65 -23.19 11.07
N ARG A 65 -13.51 -22.98 11.73
CA ARG A 65 -12.64 -24.09 12.18
C ARG A 65 -13.37 -25.03 13.14
N GLY A 66 -14.13 -24.49 14.09
CA GLY A 66 -14.91 -25.26 15.05
C GLY A 66 -16.03 -26.09 14.41
N GLN A 67 -16.59 -25.62 13.29
CA GLN A 67 -17.63 -26.31 12.52
C GLN A 67 -17.07 -27.39 11.57
N GLY A 68 -15.75 -27.62 11.56
CA GLY A 68 -15.12 -28.59 10.66
C GLY A 68 -15.07 -28.15 9.19
N VAL A 69 -15.30 -26.85 8.92
CA VAL A 69 -15.13 -26.29 7.58
C VAL A 69 -13.66 -26.40 7.22
N GLY A 70 -13.38 -27.12 6.13
CA GLY A 70 -12.04 -27.39 5.62
C GLY A 70 -11.18 -26.13 5.59
N THR A 71 -9.99 -26.25 6.18
CA THR A 71 -9.07 -25.15 6.48
C THR A 71 -8.38 -24.57 5.26
N ASP A 72 -8.61 -25.21 4.12
CA ASP A 72 -7.80 -25.12 2.91
C ASP A 72 -8.04 -23.80 2.16
N ARG A 73 -9.12 -23.08 2.51
CA ARG A 73 -9.45 -21.74 1.99
C ARG A 73 -9.90 -20.83 3.11
N ALA A 74 -8.96 -20.43 3.98
CA ALA A 74 -9.22 -19.48 5.07
C ALA A 74 -9.93 -18.18 4.61
N SER A 75 -9.69 -17.75 3.36
CA SER A 75 -10.30 -16.56 2.76
C SER A 75 -11.82 -16.64 2.55
N VAL A 76 -12.43 -17.83 2.54
CA VAL A 76 -13.89 -18.00 2.36
C VAL A 76 -14.62 -18.35 3.65
N ALA A 77 -13.91 -18.42 4.79
CA ALA A 77 -14.47 -18.85 6.07
C ALA A 77 -15.74 -18.08 6.46
N PHE A 78 -15.73 -16.75 6.34
CA PHE A 78 -16.89 -15.90 6.60
C PHE A 78 -18.12 -16.32 5.78
N PHE A 79 -17.97 -16.51 4.47
CA PHE A 79 -19.08 -16.86 3.59
C PHE A 79 -19.65 -18.25 3.87
N VAL A 80 -18.79 -19.19 4.28
CA VAL A 80 -19.26 -20.52 4.70
C VAL A 80 -20.08 -20.42 5.98
N VAL A 81 -19.58 -19.72 7.00
CA VAL A 81 -20.34 -19.55 8.26
C VAL A 81 -21.67 -18.84 8.00
N VAL A 82 -21.69 -17.80 7.16
CA VAL A 82 -22.93 -17.07 6.83
C VAL A 82 -23.91 -17.98 6.09
N ARG A 83 -23.43 -18.77 5.12
CA ARG A 83 -24.28 -19.71 4.37
C ARG A 83 -24.92 -20.77 5.27
N ASP A 84 -24.17 -21.29 6.23
CA ASP A 84 -24.64 -22.37 7.11
C ASP A 84 -25.53 -21.84 8.25
N ALA A 85 -25.34 -20.59 8.67
CA ALA A 85 -26.06 -20.00 9.80
C ALA A 85 -27.33 -19.23 9.43
N PHE A 86 -27.46 -18.73 8.19
CA PHE A 86 -28.55 -17.84 7.79
C PHE A 86 -29.36 -18.36 6.60
N ALA A 87 -30.61 -17.91 6.49
CA ALA A 87 -31.47 -18.22 5.36
C ALA A 87 -30.99 -17.57 4.05
N GLU A 88 -31.35 -18.17 2.92
CA GLU A 88 -30.91 -17.80 1.57
C GLU A 88 -31.04 -16.29 1.22
N PRO A 89 -32.13 -15.57 1.59
CA PRO A 89 -32.24 -14.14 1.31
C PRO A 89 -31.17 -13.30 2.01
N ILE A 90 -30.78 -13.68 3.23
CA ILE A 90 -29.74 -12.98 4.00
C ILE A 90 -28.37 -13.26 3.37
N VAL A 91 -28.10 -14.51 2.99
CA VAL A 91 -26.86 -14.89 2.30
C VAL A 91 -26.71 -14.09 1.01
N LEU A 92 -27.77 -13.99 0.20
CA LEU A 92 -27.77 -13.21 -1.03
C LEU A 92 -27.51 -11.72 -0.75
N ALA A 93 -28.17 -11.14 0.26
CA ALA A 93 -27.94 -9.75 0.65
C ALA A 93 -26.49 -9.50 1.07
N VAL A 94 -25.89 -10.42 1.83
CA VAL A 94 -24.47 -10.35 2.23
C VAL A 94 -23.54 -10.44 1.03
N VAL A 95 -23.81 -11.34 0.08
CA VAL A 95 -23.00 -11.47 -1.15
C VAL A 95 -23.08 -10.19 -2.00
N VAL A 96 -24.29 -9.64 -2.20
CA VAL A 96 -24.46 -8.37 -2.91
C VAL A 96 -23.70 -7.25 -2.21
N LEU A 97 -23.81 -7.14 -0.90
CA LEU A 97 -23.07 -6.16 -0.11
C LEU A 97 -21.55 -6.33 -0.25
N ALA A 98 -21.05 -7.56 -0.18
CA ALA A 98 -19.64 -7.86 -0.35
C ALA A 98 -19.12 -7.43 -1.73
N VAL A 99 -19.89 -7.70 -2.80
CA VAL A 99 -19.54 -7.26 -4.16
C VAL A 99 -19.50 -5.75 -4.23
N LEU A 100 -20.50 -5.04 -3.69
CA LEU A 100 -20.52 -3.56 -3.67
C LEU A 100 -19.30 -2.98 -2.94
N LEU A 101 -18.91 -3.55 -1.80
CA LEU A 101 -17.74 -3.11 -1.03
C LEU A 101 -16.43 -3.36 -1.80
N VAL A 102 -16.30 -4.51 -2.46
CA VAL A 102 -15.13 -4.83 -3.28
C VAL A 102 -15.05 -3.92 -4.51
N THR A 103 -16.17 -3.67 -5.19
CA THR A 103 -16.23 -2.73 -6.33
C THR A 103 -15.83 -1.32 -5.90
N SER A 104 -16.34 -0.82 -4.77
CA SER A 104 -15.95 0.49 -4.25
C SER A 104 -14.45 0.59 -3.90
N SER A 105 -13.87 -0.51 -3.41
CA SER A 105 -12.42 -0.59 -3.15
C SER A 105 -11.61 -0.62 -4.45
N ALA A 106 -12.06 -1.37 -5.46
CA ALA A 106 -11.45 -1.40 -6.78
C ALA A 106 -11.49 -0.02 -7.47
N ASP A 107 -12.62 0.69 -7.40
CA ASP A 107 -12.75 2.06 -7.93
C ASP A 107 -11.74 3.00 -7.27
N THR A 108 -11.53 2.88 -5.96
CA THR A 108 -10.53 3.65 -5.22
C THR A 108 -9.11 3.36 -5.75
N LEU A 109 -8.76 2.09 -5.97
CA LEU A 109 -7.44 1.70 -6.50
C LEU A 109 -7.24 2.17 -7.95
N PHE A 110 -8.26 2.10 -8.79
CA PHE A 110 -8.19 2.59 -10.17
C PHE A 110 -8.02 4.11 -10.23
N ASN A 111 -8.67 4.87 -9.34
CA ASN A 111 -8.44 6.30 -9.21
C ASN A 111 -7.03 6.62 -8.72
N ALA A 112 -6.47 5.82 -7.82
CA ALA A 112 -5.09 5.96 -7.37
C ALA A 112 -4.10 5.72 -8.53
N ILE A 113 -4.31 4.67 -9.34
CA ILE A 113 -3.50 4.39 -10.54
C ILE A 113 -3.59 5.55 -11.54
N ALA A 114 -4.81 6.02 -11.83
CA ALA A 114 -5.03 7.13 -12.75
C ALA A 114 -4.29 8.39 -12.27
N SER A 115 -4.35 8.69 -10.98
CA SER A 115 -3.66 9.83 -10.38
C SER A 115 -2.14 9.74 -10.46
N VAL A 116 -1.56 8.55 -10.25
CA VAL A 116 -0.11 8.35 -10.43
C VAL A 116 0.28 8.65 -11.87
N VAL A 117 -0.48 8.17 -12.85
CA VAL A 117 -0.21 8.46 -14.26
C VAL A 117 -0.33 9.95 -14.56
N THR A 118 -1.41 10.61 -14.14
CA THR A 118 -1.62 12.02 -14.47
C THR A 118 -0.65 12.94 -13.75
N ALA A 119 -0.18 12.59 -12.55
CA ALA A 119 0.75 13.41 -11.78
C ALA A 119 2.23 13.16 -12.15
N ASP A 120 2.63 11.92 -12.41
CA ASP A 120 4.03 11.56 -12.61
C ASP A 120 4.45 11.42 -14.07
N LEU A 121 3.55 10.99 -14.97
CA LEU A 121 3.89 10.83 -16.38
C LEU A 121 4.32 12.14 -17.08
N PRO A 122 3.72 13.32 -16.79
CA PRO A 122 4.17 14.59 -17.38
C PRO A 122 5.62 14.95 -17.05
N ARG A 123 6.15 14.43 -15.94
CA ARG A 123 7.55 14.66 -15.52
C ARG A 123 8.55 13.87 -16.36
N LEU A 124 8.09 12.83 -17.06
CA LEU A 124 8.91 11.95 -17.89
C LEU A 124 8.71 12.19 -19.38
N VAL A 125 7.51 12.62 -19.77
CA VAL A 125 7.14 12.88 -21.17
C VAL A 125 6.34 14.17 -21.27
N ASP A 126 6.66 14.99 -22.27
CA ASP A 126 5.90 16.20 -22.58
C ASP A 126 4.61 15.81 -23.34
N ALA A 127 3.54 15.57 -22.59
CA ALA A 127 2.26 15.08 -23.10
C ALA A 127 1.11 15.93 -22.57
N GLY A 128 0.20 16.38 -23.45
CA GLY A 128 -0.97 17.14 -23.04
C GLY A 128 -2.06 16.31 -22.34
N ASP A 129 -2.97 16.98 -21.64
CA ASP A 129 -4.01 16.41 -20.75
C ASP A 129 -4.84 15.29 -21.37
N ARG A 130 -5.20 15.44 -22.65
CA ARG A 130 -5.98 14.42 -23.36
C ARG A 130 -5.20 13.11 -23.50
N THR A 131 -3.91 13.19 -23.77
CA THR A 131 -3.02 12.03 -23.89
C THR A 131 -2.81 11.40 -22.52
N LEU A 132 -2.61 12.20 -21.47
CA LEU A 132 -2.48 11.72 -20.08
C LEU A 132 -3.74 11.00 -19.61
N THR A 133 -4.93 11.56 -19.88
CA THR A 133 -6.22 10.94 -19.54
C THR A 133 -6.40 9.62 -20.27
N LEU A 134 -6.04 9.55 -21.56
CA LEU A 134 -6.09 8.30 -22.32
C LEU A 134 -5.10 7.27 -21.78
N ALA A 135 -3.88 7.67 -21.44
CA ALA A 135 -2.88 6.80 -20.84
C ALA A 135 -3.35 6.24 -19.49
N ALA A 136 -3.91 7.07 -18.62
CA ALA A 136 -4.46 6.67 -17.34
C ALA A 136 -5.61 5.66 -17.49
N ARG A 137 -6.54 5.90 -18.42
CA ARG A 137 -7.65 4.96 -18.73
C ARG A 137 -7.14 3.64 -19.30
N LEU A 138 -6.20 3.68 -20.24
CA LEU A 138 -5.62 2.48 -20.83
C LEU A 138 -4.87 1.66 -19.77
N LEU A 139 -4.07 2.30 -18.94
CA LEU A 139 -3.38 1.62 -17.84
C LEU A 139 -4.38 0.99 -16.87
N THR A 140 -5.45 1.71 -16.52
CA THR A 140 -6.53 1.19 -15.66
C THR A 140 -7.14 -0.09 -16.24
N VAL A 141 -7.47 -0.10 -17.53
CA VAL A 141 -8.02 -1.28 -18.21
C VAL A 141 -7.00 -2.43 -18.22
N VAL A 142 -5.73 -2.15 -18.52
CA VAL A 142 -4.66 -3.17 -18.52
C VAL A 142 -4.50 -3.78 -17.12
N VAL A 143 -4.46 -2.96 -16.07
CA VAL A 143 -4.36 -3.44 -14.69
C VAL A 143 -5.60 -4.23 -14.29
N ALA A 144 -6.80 -3.78 -14.68
CA ALA A 144 -8.04 -4.53 -14.42
C ALA A 144 -8.02 -5.91 -15.08
N LEU A 145 -7.61 -6.00 -16.36
CA LEU A 145 -7.49 -7.28 -17.06
C LEU A 145 -6.42 -8.19 -16.45
N ALA A 146 -5.27 -7.63 -16.06
CA ALA A 146 -4.23 -8.37 -15.35
C ALA A 146 -4.73 -8.90 -13.99
N GLY A 147 -5.47 -8.07 -13.24
CA GLY A 147 -6.11 -8.47 -11.99
C GLY A 147 -7.10 -9.62 -12.18
N VAL A 148 -7.95 -9.56 -13.20
CA VAL A 148 -8.87 -10.65 -13.57
C VAL A 148 -8.11 -11.92 -13.91
N PHE A 149 -7.02 -11.81 -14.69
CA PHE A 149 -6.18 -12.95 -15.06
C PHE A 149 -5.55 -13.62 -13.83
N VAL A 150 -4.99 -12.84 -12.90
CA VAL A 150 -4.41 -13.36 -11.65
C VAL A 150 -5.48 -13.97 -10.76
N ALA A 151 -6.65 -13.33 -10.63
CA ALA A 151 -7.77 -13.86 -9.85
C ALA A 151 -8.27 -15.21 -10.41
N ALA A 152 -8.29 -15.37 -11.73
CA ALA A 152 -8.69 -16.61 -12.40
C ALA A 152 -7.75 -17.79 -12.11
N GLN A 153 -6.51 -17.55 -11.66
CA GLN A 153 -5.59 -18.62 -11.26
C GLN A 153 -5.97 -19.31 -9.95
N GLY A 154 -6.91 -18.74 -9.18
CA GLY A 154 -7.38 -19.33 -7.93
C GLY A 154 -6.33 -19.35 -6.81
N TYR A 155 -5.34 -18.46 -6.86
CA TYR A 155 -4.37 -18.29 -5.79
C TYR A 155 -5.06 -17.93 -4.47
N SER A 156 -4.45 -18.34 -3.36
CA SER A 156 -4.88 -17.87 -2.05
C SER A 156 -4.76 -16.35 -1.98
N VAL A 157 -5.83 -15.68 -1.55
CA VAL A 157 -5.86 -14.22 -1.38
C VAL A 157 -4.72 -13.76 -0.47
N LEU A 158 -4.49 -14.49 0.64
CA LEU A 158 -3.39 -14.21 1.58
C LEU A 158 -2.01 -14.30 0.91
N THR A 159 -1.83 -15.25 -0.01
CA THR A 159 -0.58 -15.39 -0.75
C THR A 159 -0.31 -14.17 -1.63
N VAL A 160 -1.32 -13.71 -2.37
CA VAL A 160 -1.18 -12.53 -3.24
C VAL A 160 -0.90 -11.28 -2.40
N PHE A 161 -1.59 -11.12 -1.26
CA PHE A 161 -1.33 -10.03 -0.32
C PHE A 161 0.10 -10.06 0.22
N PHE A 162 0.58 -11.20 0.74
CA PHE A 162 1.93 -11.26 1.30
C PHE A 162 3.04 -11.02 0.26
N VAL A 163 2.83 -11.37 -1.01
CA VAL A 163 3.79 -11.03 -2.07
C VAL A 163 3.83 -9.51 -2.30
N ALA A 164 2.67 -8.85 -2.34
CA ALA A 164 2.60 -7.40 -2.49
C ALA A 164 3.17 -6.67 -1.25
N ASP A 165 2.84 -7.14 -0.05
CA ASP A 165 3.33 -6.57 1.20
C ASP A 165 4.84 -6.73 1.36
N LEU A 166 5.44 -7.80 0.82
CA LEU A 166 6.89 -7.99 0.81
C LEU A 166 7.59 -6.92 -0.03
N LEU A 167 7.04 -6.60 -1.21
CA LEU A 167 7.49 -5.49 -2.04
C LEU A 167 7.39 -4.16 -1.29
N ALA A 168 6.26 -3.92 -0.62
CA ALA A 168 6.07 -2.73 0.19
C ALA A 168 7.10 -2.65 1.32
N THR A 169 7.32 -3.75 2.04
CA THR A 169 8.28 -3.84 3.15
C THR A 169 9.71 -3.56 2.70
N ALA A 170 10.11 -4.08 1.54
CA ALA A 170 11.44 -3.86 0.98
C ALA A 170 11.67 -2.40 0.57
N THR A 171 10.63 -1.69 0.14
CA THR A 171 10.73 -0.32 -0.42
C THR A 171 10.41 0.79 0.58
N PHE A 172 9.64 0.49 1.62
CA PHE A 172 9.13 1.46 2.60
C PHE A 172 10.23 2.29 3.27
N VAL A 173 11.24 1.64 3.87
CA VAL A 173 12.31 2.35 4.59
C VAL A 173 13.19 3.19 3.65
N PRO A 174 13.69 2.66 2.52
CA PRO A 174 14.40 3.46 1.52
C PRO A 174 13.62 4.70 1.04
N LEU A 175 12.32 4.54 0.79
CA LEU A 175 11.47 5.61 0.29
C LEU A 175 11.26 6.70 1.34
N LEU A 176 10.88 6.34 2.57
CA LEU A 176 10.74 7.31 3.65
C LEU A 176 12.05 8.03 3.96
N ALA A 177 13.16 7.29 4.02
CA ALA A 177 14.47 7.89 4.26
C ALA A 177 14.84 8.89 3.16
N GLY A 178 14.42 8.67 1.92
CA GLY A 178 14.64 9.61 0.81
C GLY A 178 13.92 10.95 0.98
N LEU A 179 12.77 10.98 1.66
CA LEU A 179 12.03 12.21 1.94
C LEU A 179 12.73 13.11 2.97
N TYR A 180 13.44 12.51 3.93
CA TYR A 180 14.08 13.25 5.04
C TYR A 180 15.60 13.37 4.92
N SER A 181 16.25 12.48 4.19
CA SER A 181 17.71 12.44 4.08
C SER A 181 18.19 13.27 2.90
N ARG A 182 18.96 14.32 3.18
CA ARG A 182 19.68 15.07 2.14
C ARG A 182 20.81 14.27 1.50
N ARG A 183 21.23 13.13 2.06
CA ARG A 183 22.40 12.38 1.57
C ARG A 183 22.04 11.15 0.75
N LEU A 184 20.83 10.62 0.93
CA LEU A 184 20.38 9.43 0.21
C LEU A 184 20.15 9.79 -1.26
N THR A 185 20.76 9.03 -2.16
CA THR A 185 20.53 9.19 -3.61
C THR A 185 19.42 8.26 -4.08
N GLY A 186 18.75 8.60 -5.18
CA GLY A 186 17.72 7.75 -5.78
C GLY A 186 18.25 6.35 -6.13
N LEU A 187 19.47 6.25 -6.66
CA LEU A 187 20.13 4.97 -6.92
C LEU A 187 20.39 4.19 -5.63
N GLY A 188 20.84 4.87 -4.56
CA GLY A 188 21.05 4.23 -3.26
C GLY A 188 19.77 3.64 -2.68
N ALA A 189 18.66 4.41 -2.71
CA ALA A 189 17.35 3.94 -2.28
C ALA A 189 16.82 2.78 -3.14
N PHE A 190 17.01 2.84 -4.46
CA PHE A 190 16.63 1.78 -5.39
C PHE A 190 17.41 0.48 -5.12
N VAL A 191 18.73 0.56 -5.00
CA VAL A 191 19.58 -0.61 -4.72
C VAL A 191 19.24 -1.21 -3.36
N ALA A 192 19.06 -0.38 -2.32
CA ALA A 192 18.65 -0.85 -1.00
C ALA A 192 17.29 -1.60 -1.06
N SER A 193 16.32 -1.06 -1.80
CA SER A 193 15.01 -1.69 -1.99
C SER A 193 15.12 -3.01 -2.75
N ALA A 194 15.86 -3.02 -3.86
CA ALA A 194 16.02 -4.21 -4.71
C ALA A 194 16.73 -5.35 -3.97
N VAL A 195 17.79 -5.03 -3.21
CA VAL A 195 18.52 -6.03 -2.42
C VAL A 195 17.68 -6.52 -1.24
N GLY A 196 16.94 -5.62 -0.56
CA GLY A 196 15.99 -6.01 0.48
C GLY A 196 14.89 -6.95 -0.05
N LEU A 197 14.34 -6.65 -1.22
CA LEU A 197 13.34 -7.49 -1.88
C LEU A 197 13.92 -8.84 -2.29
N ALA A 198 15.15 -8.87 -2.83
CA ALA A 198 15.82 -10.11 -3.19
C ALA A 198 16.04 -11.02 -1.97
N VAL A 199 16.53 -10.46 -0.86
CA VAL A 199 16.72 -11.21 0.39
C VAL A 199 15.38 -11.70 0.95
N GLY A 200 14.38 -10.81 1.02
CA GLY A 200 13.04 -11.19 1.46
C GLY A 200 12.43 -12.29 0.59
N GLY A 201 12.58 -12.19 -0.73
CA GLY A 201 12.12 -13.18 -1.69
C GLY A 201 12.81 -14.53 -1.53
N MET A 202 14.13 -14.56 -1.32
CA MET A 202 14.88 -15.81 -1.06
C MET A 202 14.43 -16.52 0.23
N LEU A 203 13.95 -15.76 1.22
CA LEU A 203 13.43 -16.28 2.50
C LEU A 203 11.92 -16.52 2.48
N PHE A 204 11.24 -16.18 1.38
CA PHE A 204 9.80 -16.29 1.28
C PHE A 204 9.37 -17.76 1.16
N PRO A 205 8.41 -18.26 1.97
CA PRO A 205 8.07 -19.69 2.02
C PRO A 205 7.66 -20.32 0.69
N LEU A 206 7.14 -19.51 -0.24
CA LEU A 206 6.65 -19.96 -1.54
C LEU A 206 7.72 -19.95 -2.63
N THR A 207 8.94 -19.52 -2.30
CA THR A 207 10.06 -19.48 -3.23
C THR A 207 10.60 -20.89 -3.47
N PRO A 208 10.82 -21.31 -4.74
CA PRO A 208 11.39 -22.64 -5.03
C PRO A 208 12.74 -22.87 -4.34
N ALA A 209 12.97 -24.09 -3.84
CA ALA A 209 14.17 -24.46 -3.09
C ALA A 209 15.51 -24.05 -3.73
N PRO A 210 15.71 -24.12 -5.07
CA PRO A 210 16.96 -23.69 -5.69
C PRO A 210 17.28 -22.19 -5.50
N LEU A 211 16.27 -21.36 -5.20
CA LEU A 211 16.42 -19.93 -4.96
C LEU A 211 16.57 -19.60 -3.46
N GLN A 212 16.31 -20.56 -2.56
CA GLN A 212 16.50 -20.39 -1.11
C GLN A 212 17.97 -20.63 -0.72
N VAL A 213 18.86 -19.77 -1.21
CA VAL A 213 20.32 -19.92 -1.05
C VAL A 213 20.87 -19.42 0.29
N LEU A 214 20.03 -18.78 1.09
CA LEU A 214 20.42 -18.21 2.37
C LEU A 214 20.37 -19.27 3.48
N PRO A 215 21.27 -19.22 4.47
CA PRO A 215 21.35 -20.21 5.55
C PRO A 215 20.25 -20.07 6.61
N LEU A 216 19.22 -19.27 6.34
CA LEU A 216 18.07 -19.03 7.22
C LEU A 216 16.87 -19.82 6.72
N GLU A 217 16.03 -20.27 7.65
CA GLU A 217 14.79 -20.97 7.31
C GLU A 217 13.84 -20.06 6.52
N ALA A 218 13.27 -20.57 5.43
CA ALA A 218 12.25 -19.86 4.66
C ALA A 218 10.94 -19.79 5.45
N SER A 219 10.66 -18.62 6.01
CA SER A 219 9.47 -18.32 6.80
C SER A 219 8.98 -16.92 6.47
N PHE A 220 7.68 -16.64 6.60
CA PHE A 220 7.16 -15.28 6.39
C PHE A 220 7.86 -14.30 7.33
N PHE A 221 8.08 -14.68 8.59
CA PHE A 221 8.81 -13.86 9.54
C PHE A 221 10.20 -13.46 9.03
N ASN A 222 11.02 -14.43 8.61
CA ASN A 222 12.36 -14.16 8.10
C ASN A 222 12.34 -13.37 6.79
N ALA A 223 11.36 -13.60 5.93
CA ALA A 223 11.19 -12.86 4.68
C ALA A 223 10.93 -11.37 4.90
N PHE A 224 9.93 -11.04 5.72
CA PHE A 224 9.54 -9.65 5.98
C PHE A 224 10.58 -8.90 6.82
N ILE A 225 11.05 -9.51 7.91
CA ILE A 225 12.07 -8.90 8.77
C ILE A 225 13.41 -8.80 8.03
N GLY A 226 13.80 -9.83 7.28
CA GLY A 226 14.98 -9.81 6.43
C GLY A 226 14.93 -8.71 5.38
N ALA A 227 13.80 -8.58 4.68
CA ALA A 227 13.61 -7.50 3.70
C ALA A 227 13.75 -6.11 4.32
N ALA A 228 13.06 -5.85 5.43
CA ALA A 228 13.09 -4.58 6.13
C ALA A 228 14.48 -4.25 6.70
N ALA A 229 15.14 -5.23 7.32
CA ALA A 229 16.46 -5.06 7.92
C ALA A 229 17.53 -4.79 6.86
N VAL A 230 17.51 -5.53 5.74
CA VAL A 230 18.47 -5.35 4.65
C VAL A 230 18.24 -4.03 3.93
N SER A 231 16.99 -3.71 3.57
CA SER A 231 16.71 -2.45 2.88
C SER A 231 17.00 -1.24 3.77
N GLY A 232 16.63 -1.29 5.05
CA GLY A 232 16.92 -0.24 6.01
C GLY A 232 18.41 -0.07 6.30
N GLY A 233 19.13 -1.18 6.50
CA GLY A 233 20.57 -1.19 6.72
C GLY A 233 21.35 -0.62 5.53
N LEU A 234 21.03 -1.07 4.30
CA LEU A 234 21.65 -0.56 3.08
C LEU A 234 21.29 0.91 2.83
N THR A 235 20.08 1.34 3.17
CA THR A 235 19.68 2.75 3.10
C THR A 235 20.53 3.61 4.03
N ALA A 236 20.74 3.17 5.27
CA ALA A 236 21.58 3.86 6.23
C ALA A 236 23.04 3.93 5.73
N LEU A 237 23.59 2.81 5.25
CA LEU A 237 24.94 2.76 4.69
C LEU A 237 25.08 3.68 3.47
N ALA A 238 24.12 3.67 2.55
CA ALA A 238 24.12 4.54 1.38
C ALA A 238 24.06 6.03 1.78
N ALA A 239 23.24 6.38 2.77
CA ALA A 239 23.16 7.76 3.28
C ALA A 239 24.44 8.21 4.00
N LEU A 240 25.15 7.29 4.67
CA LEU A 240 26.42 7.56 5.35
C LEU A 240 27.60 7.65 4.38
N ALA A 241 27.63 6.79 3.35
CA ALA A 241 28.68 6.74 2.35
C ALA A 241 28.57 7.84 1.28
N SER A 242 27.38 8.40 1.09
CA SER A 242 27.16 9.45 0.11
C SER A 242 27.79 10.78 0.54
N GLY A 243 28.73 11.25 -0.28
CA GLY A 243 29.29 12.60 -0.18
C GLY A 243 28.41 13.69 -0.81
N THR A 244 27.33 13.31 -1.53
CA THR A 244 26.44 14.26 -2.19
C THR A 244 25.36 14.73 -1.22
N ARG A 245 24.96 16.01 -1.35
CA ARG A 245 23.84 16.58 -0.61
C ARG A 245 22.79 17.04 -1.61
N PHE A 246 21.65 16.37 -1.63
CA PHE A 246 20.45 16.80 -2.32
C PHE A 246 19.81 17.98 -1.57
N ASP A 247 19.45 19.04 -2.32
CA ASP A 247 18.80 20.22 -1.77
C ASP A 247 17.28 20.01 -1.77
N LEU A 248 16.73 19.59 -0.62
CA LEU A 248 15.29 19.46 -0.42
C LEU A 248 14.55 20.80 -0.59
N GLY A 249 15.22 21.95 -0.39
CA GLY A 249 14.62 23.27 -0.62
C GLY A 249 14.46 23.62 -2.10
N ARG A 250 15.13 22.91 -3.01
CA ARG A 250 14.80 22.97 -4.44
C ARG A 250 13.44 22.32 -4.71
N LEU A 251 13.19 21.15 -4.11
CA LEU A 251 11.95 20.41 -4.30
C LEU A 251 10.74 21.19 -3.76
N ASP A 252 10.87 21.82 -2.60
CA ASP A 252 9.85 22.70 -2.00
C ASP A 252 9.46 23.86 -2.95
N ARG A 253 10.45 24.53 -3.55
CA ARG A 253 10.23 25.59 -4.53
C ARG A 253 9.61 25.09 -5.84
N GLU A 254 9.93 23.86 -6.24
CA GLU A 254 9.40 23.24 -7.45
C GLU A 254 7.93 22.82 -7.26
N ILE A 255 7.59 22.25 -6.09
CA ILE A 255 6.20 21.92 -5.71
C ILE A 255 5.36 23.19 -5.62
N THR A 256 5.85 24.23 -4.92
CA THR A 256 5.11 25.51 -4.78
C THR A 256 4.82 26.14 -6.14
N ARG A 257 5.77 26.06 -7.09
CA ARG A 257 5.54 26.56 -8.45
C ARG A 257 4.46 25.80 -9.21
N LEU A 258 4.32 24.49 -8.98
CA LEU A 258 3.28 23.67 -9.61
C LEU A 258 1.89 24.05 -9.07
N ASP A 259 1.77 24.22 -7.75
CA ASP A 259 0.53 24.70 -7.10
C ASP A 259 0.12 26.12 -7.56
N GLU A 260 1.09 26.96 -7.91
CA GLU A 260 0.85 28.30 -8.45
C GLU A 260 0.55 28.32 -9.96
N SER A 261 1.00 27.32 -10.72
CA SER A 261 0.93 27.32 -12.19
C SER A 261 -0.25 26.53 -12.78
N ASP A 262 -0.81 25.57 -12.05
CA ASP A 262 -1.99 24.82 -12.47
C ASP A 262 -3.26 25.36 -11.80
N PRO A 263 -4.43 25.36 -12.47
CA PRO A 263 -5.69 25.60 -11.79
C PRO A 263 -5.85 24.55 -10.69
N VAL A 264 -6.27 25.01 -9.51
CA VAL A 264 -6.48 24.15 -8.34
C VAL A 264 -7.46 23.04 -8.75
N ALA A 265 -7.24 21.81 -8.29
CA ALA A 265 -8.01 20.63 -8.70
C ALA A 265 -9.54 20.72 -8.42
N ASP A 266 -10.00 21.77 -7.72
CA ASP A 266 -11.39 22.14 -7.48
C ASP A 266 -11.98 23.09 -8.55
N GLY A 267 -11.21 23.48 -9.57
CA GLY A 267 -11.60 24.45 -10.59
C GLY A 267 -11.36 25.92 -10.21
N GLY A 268 -10.70 26.20 -9.08
CA GLY A 268 -10.31 27.53 -8.65
C GLY A 268 -9.10 28.09 -9.40
N GLN A 269 -9.13 29.38 -9.77
CA GLN A 269 -7.94 30.05 -10.30
C GLN A 269 -6.96 30.35 -9.16
N ALA A 270 -5.69 29.95 -9.34
CA ALA A 270 -4.58 30.36 -8.50
C ALA A 270 -4.37 31.87 -8.65
N GLY A 271 -4.98 32.68 -7.78
CA GLY A 271 -4.85 34.14 -7.89
C GLY A 271 -5.43 34.99 -6.78
N GLU A 272 -6.50 34.58 -6.09
CA GLU A 272 -7.20 35.51 -5.19
C GLU A 272 -7.00 35.22 -3.69
N GLY A 273 -6.76 33.96 -3.28
CA GLY A 273 -6.68 33.62 -1.85
C GLY A 273 -5.32 33.86 -1.16
N ALA A 274 -4.22 33.87 -1.91
CA ALA A 274 -2.87 33.92 -1.31
C ALA A 274 -2.43 35.33 -0.90
N ARG A 275 -2.99 36.39 -1.51
CA ARG A 275 -2.62 37.77 -1.17
C ARG A 275 -3.17 38.26 0.17
N GLU A 276 -4.21 37.63 0.71
CA GLU A 276 -4.77 38.01 2.01
C GLU A 276 -4.09 37.30 3.20
N ARG A 277 -3.44 36.15 2.99
CA ARG A 277 -2.81 35.37 4.09
C ARG A 277 -1.37 35.77 4.41
N GLY A 278 -0.72 36.59 3.58
CA GLY A 278 0.63 37.11 3.85
C GLY A 278 0.68 38.30 4.82
N GLY A 279 -0.48 38.74 5.35
CA GLY A 279 -0.59 39.95 6.17
C GLY A 279 -0.54 39.75 7.69
N GLN A 280 -0.71 38.54 8.21
CA GLN A 280 -0.67 38.31 9.66
C GLN A 280 -0.14 36.93 10.03
N ARG A 281 1.04 36.96 10.67
CA ARG A 281 1.73 35.94 11.50
C ARG A 281 2.78 35.07 10.81
#